data_AF-A0A292EFG9-F1
#
_entry.id   AF-A0A292EFG9-F1
#
_cell.length_a   1.000
_cell.length_b   1.000
_cell.length_c   1.000
_cell.angle_alpha   90.00
_cell.angle_beta   90.00
_cell.angle_gamma   90.00
#
_symmetry.space_group_name_H-M   'P 1'
#
loop_
_entity.id
_entity.type
_entity.pdbx_description
1 polymer ?
#
loop_
_entity_poly.entity_id
_entity_poly.type
_entity_poly.pdbx_seq_one_letter_code
_entity_poly.pdbx_strand_id
1 'polypeptide(L)'
;MRGKTLVFDARLIDNDKEEGFWHVVTKGKGEDRLFDPPRARRITWISALLNGTAPGVSRFSYTEGDGTVKLYYWLKSEKYVLILAEKPKIVSLVTAFYIDQTWTLKDLEKREKKGIAF
;
A
#
# COMPACT_ATOMS: atom_id res chain seq x y z
N MET A 1 -0.49 14.59 4.46
CA MET A 1 -1.15 13.74 5.46
C MET A 1 -1.38 14.54 6.72
N ARG A 2 -2.62 14.84 7.10
CA ARG A 2 -3.13 15.59 8.27
C ARG A 2 -2.15 15.83 9.46
N GLY A 3 -1.05 16.56 9.26
CA GLY A 3 0.02 16.76 10.25
C GLY A 3 0.77 15.51 10.72
N LYS A 4 0.65 14.36 10.04
CA LYS A 4 1.26 13.08 10.47
C LYS A 4 2.52 12.77 9.68
N THR A 5 3.51 12.19 10.36
CA THR A 5 4.75 11.72 9.74
C THR A 5 4.50 10.41 9.00
N LEU A 6 4.90 10.36 7.72
CA LEU A 6 4.94 9.12 6.96
C LEU A 6 6.22 8.35 7.30
N VAL A 7 6.07 7.09 7.69
CA VAL A 7 7.18 6.18 8.00
C VAL A 7 7.02 4.88 7.21
N PHE A 8 8.08 4.07 7.18
CA PHE A 8 8.04 2.70 6.69
C PHE A 8 8.85 1.82 7.65
N ASP A 9 8.78 0.50 7.46
CA ASP A 9 9.56 -0.42 8.29
C ASP A 9 11.05 -0.32 7.92
N ALA A 10 11.83 0.29 8.81
CA ALA A 10 13.24 0.58 8.62
C ALA A 10 14.18 -0.54 9.11
N ARG A 11 13.65 -1.67 9.59
CA ARG A 11 14.46 -2.81 10.05
C ARG A 11 15.21 -3.41 8.87
N LEU A 12 16.53 -3.63 9.00
CA LEU A 12 17.34 -4.28 7.97
C LEU A 12 17.20 -5.79 8.07
N ILE A 13 16.82 -6.46 6.98
CA ILE A 13 16.58 -7.91 6.96
C ILE A 13 17.46 -8.69 5.97
N ASP A 14 18.01 -8.02 4.96
CA ASP A 14 19.01 -8.60 4.03
C ASP A 14 19.81 -7.49 3.35
N ASN A 15 21.14 -7.64 3.29
CA ASN A 15 22.08 -6.85 2.47
C ASN A 15 21.81 -5.32 2.39
N ASP A 16 21.67 -4.66 3.55
CA ASP A 16 21.49 -3.21 3.69
C ASP A 16 20.17 -2.64 3.14
N LYS A 17 19.11 -3.45 3.06
CA LYS A 17 17.76 -2.98 2.70
C LYS A 17 16.75 -3.18 3.81
N GLU A 18 15.90 -2.18 3.95
CA GLU A 18 14.85 -2.14 4.96
C GLU A 18 13.69 -3.09 4.60
N GLU A 19 13.04 -3.67 5.59
CA GLU A 19 11.89 -4.57 5.41
C GLU A 19 10.75 -3.91 4.62
N GLY A 20 10.55 -2.60 4.80
CA GLY A 20 9.60 -1.81 4.03
C GLY A 20 9.91 -1.74 2.52
N PHE A 21 11.19 -1.76 2.12
CA PHE A 21 11.59 -1.88 0.72
C PHE A 21 11.13 -3.23 0.15
N TRP A 22 11.39 -4.32 0.87
CA TRP A 22 10.98 -5.66 0.47
C TRP A 22 9.46 -5.81 0.39
N HIS A 23 8.70 -5.13 1.26
CA HIS A 23 7.22 -5.10 1.23
C HIS A 23 6.60 -4.57 -0.07
N VAL A 24 7.36 -3.79 -0.86
CA VAL A 24 6.86 -3.17 -2.10
C VAL A 24 7.52 -3.71 -3.36
N VAL A 25 8.59 -4.52 -3.28
CA VAL A 25 9.28 -5.09 -4.46
C VAL A 25 9.19 -6.62 -4.56
N THR A 26 8.63 -7.29 -3.56
CA THR A 26 8.49 -8.76 -3.54
C THR A 26 7.02 -9.16 -3.49
N LYS A 27 6.72 -10.41 -3.85
CA LYS A 27 5.40 -11.04 -3.76
C LYS A 27 5.51 -12.40 -3.06
N GLY A 28 4.50 -12.77 -2.29
CA GLY A 28 4.50 -14.01 -1.50
C GLY A 28 4.40 -13.71 -0.01
N LYS A 29 4.57 -14.76 0.82
CA LYS A 29 4.48 -14.69 2.28
C LYS A 29 5.58 -15.53 2.90
N GLY A 30 6.11 -15.10 4.05
CA GLY A 30 7.15 -15.83 4.78
C GLY A 30 8.34 -16.11 3.87
N GLU A 31 8.78 -17.37 3.85
CA GLU A 31 9.93 -17.85 3.07
C GLU A 31 9.66 -17.87 1.56
N ASP A 32 8.40 -17.96 1.12
CA ASP A 32 8.01 -17.94 -0.30
C ASP A 32 7.96 -16.52 -0.91
N ARG A 33 8.45 -15.51 -0.18
CA ARG A 33 8.45 -14.13 -0.64
C ARG A 33 9.62 -13.92 -1.61
N LEU A 34 9.28 -13.85 -2.90
CA LEU A 34 10.26 -13.71 -3.98
C LEU A 34 10.23 -12.31 -4.59
N PHE A 35 11.37 -11.88 -5.14
CA PHE A 35 11.48 -10.65 -5.92
C PHE A 35 10.49 -10.65 -7.08
N ASP A 36 9.77 -9.54 -7.25
CA ASP A 36 8.74 -9.37 -8.26
C ASP A 36 9.08 -8.14 -9.13
N PRO A 37 9.63 -8.34 -10.35
CA PRO A 37 10.01 -7.23 -11.23
C PRO A 37 8.85 -6.26 -11.55
N PRO A 38 7.60 -6.71 -11.78
CA PRO A 38 6.47 -5.80 -11.97
C PRO A 38 6.19 -4.86 -10.79
N ARG A 39 6.34 -5.33 -9.54
CA ARG A 39 6.26 -4.50 -8.33
C ARG A 39 7.43 -3.52 -8.27
N ALA A 40 8.65 -4.02 -8.44
CA ALA A 40 9.86 -3.20 -8.39
C ALA A 40 9.84 -2.02 -9.38
N ARG A 41 9.38 -2.25 -10.62
CA ARG A 41 9.25 -1.19 -11.64
C ARG A 41 8.28 -0.07 -11.27
N ARG A 42 7.37 -0.29 -10.31
CA ARG A 42 6.35 0.66 -9.88
C ARG A 42 6.67 1.34 -8.55
N ILE A 43 7.86 1.13 -7.99
CA ILE A 43 8.23 1.72 -6.70
C ILE A 43 8.09 3.25 -6.69
N THR A 44 8.44 3.91 -7.81
CA THR A 44 8.33 5.37 -7.97
C THR A 44 6.88 5.87 -7.98
N TRP A 45 5.91 5.01 -8.31
CA TRP A 45 4.50 5.37 -8.32
C TRP A 45 3.98 5.67 -6.92
N ILE A 46 4.59 5.09 -5.88
CA ILE A 46 4.25 5.36 -4.48
C ILE A 46 4.34 6.88 -4.21
N SER A 47 5.41 7.53 -4.65
CA SER A 47 5.59 8.97 -4.51
C SER A 47 4.51 9.76 -5.26
N ALA A 48 4.17 9.36 -6.49
CA ALA A 48 3.13 10.03 -7.28
C ALA A 48 1.73 9.92 -6.66
N LEU A 49 1.40 8.76 -6.08
CA LEU A 49 0.13 8.54 -5.36
C LEU A 49 0.04 9.40 -4.10
N LEU A 50 1.13 9.48 -3.33
CA LEU A 50 1.22 10.24 -2.08
C LEU A 50 1.16 11.75 -2.31
N ASN A 51 1.86 12.25 -3.32
CA ASN A 51 1.91 13.66 -3.67
C ASN A 51 0.68 14.14 -4.45
N GLY A 52 -0.22 13.22 -4.82
CA GLY A 52 -1.45 13.54 -5.54
C GLY A 52 -1.23 13.92 -7.02
N THR A 53 -0.05 13.65 -7.57
CA THR A 53 0.25 13.93 -8.98
C THR A 53 -0.31 12.89 -9.94
N ALA A 54 -0.66 11.70 -9.44
CA ALA A 54 -1.38 10.69 -10.20
C ALA A 54 -2.88 11.04 -10.31
N PRO A 55 -3.43 11.24 -11.52
CA PRO A 55 -4.86 11.50 -11.71
C PRO A 55 -5.69 10.24 -11.49
N GLY A 56 -6.97 10.41 -11.12
CA GLY A 56 -7.93 9.29 -11.05
C GLY A 56 -7.72 8.30 -9.90
N VAL A 57 -6.93 8.66 -8.89
CA VAL A 57 -6.70 7.82 -7.71
C VAL A 57 -7.92 7.88 -6.78
N SER A 58 -8.54 6.73 -6.54
CA SER A 58 -9.53 6.58 -5.47
C SER A 58 -8.81 6.55 -4.12
N ARG A 59 -9.27 7.38 -3.18
CA ARG A 59 -8.69 7.51 -1.84
C ARG A 59 -9.76 7.24 -0.80
N PHE A 60 -9.54 6.24 0.03
CA PHE A 60 -10.49 5.88 1.07
C PHE A 60 -9.80 5.26 2.28
N SER A 61 -10.41 5.46 3.44
CA SER A 61 -10.02 4.84 4.69
C SER A 61 -10.95 3.67 5.01
N TYR A 62 -10.42 2.62 5.61
CA TYR A 62 -11.20 1.47 6.04
C TYR A 62 -10.65 0.94 7.36
N THR A 63 -11.54 0.69 8.32
CA THR A 63 -11.19 0.05 9.59
C THR A 63 -11.19 -1.46 9.39
N GLU A 64 -10.02 -2.07 9.50
CA GLU A 64 -9.84 -3.51 9.42
C GLU A 64 -10.45 -4.22 10.66
N GLY A 65 -10.63 -5.54 10.57
CA GLY A 65 -11.25 -6.33 11.63
C GLY A 65 -10.51 -6.31 12.98
N ASP A 66 -9.22 -5.96 12.97
CA ASP A 66 -8.38 -5.76 14.16
C ASP A 66 -8.47 -4.34 14.73
N GLY A 67 -9.31 -3.46 14.16
CA GLY A 67 -9.43 -2.06 14.52
C GLY A 67 -8.39 -1.13 13.89
N THR A 68 -7.44 -1.67 13.11
CA THR A 68 -6.44 -0.84 12.41
C THR A 68 -7.11 -0.04 11.30
N VAL A 69 -6.92 1.28 11.30
CA VAL A 69 -7.34 2.13 10.17
C VAL A 69 -6.30 2.04 9.06
N LYS A 70 -6.72 1.56 7.89
CA LYS A 70 -5.91 1.54 6.67
C LYS A 70 -6.34 2.66 5.72
N LEU A 71 -5.38 3.28 5.08
CA LEU A 71 -5.58 4.25 4.01
C LEU A 71 -5.21 3.59 2.68
N TYR A 72 -6.13 3.65 1.73
CA TYR A 72 -5.97 3.08 0.40
C TYR A 72 -5.86 4.20 -0.62
N TYR A 73 -4.85 4.08 -1.46
CA TYR A 73 -4.65 4.91 -2.65
C TYR A 73 -4.70 3.97 -3.84
N TRP A 74 -5.87 3.90 -4.48
CA TRP A 74 -6.15 2.92 -5.52
C TRP A 74 -6.26 3.55 -6.89
N LEU A 75 -5.26 3.31 -7.72
CA LEU A 75 -5.27 3.66 -9.14
C LEU A 75 -5.91 2.51 -9.94
N LYS A 76 -7.24 2.60 -10.11
CA LYS A 76 -8.05 1.53 -10.71
C LYS A 76 -7.66 1.21 -12.14
N SER A 77 -7.33 2.22 -12.95
CA SER A 77 -6.91 2.07 -14.36
C SER A 77 -5.70 1.15 -14.50
N GLU A 78 -4.76 1.23 -13.55
CA GLU A 78 -3.53 0.44 -13.53
C GLU A 78 -3.60 -0.80 -12.65
N LYS A 79 -4.77 -1.07 -12.05
CA LYS A 79 -4.96 -2.12 -11.04
C LYS A 79 -3.90 -2.04 -9.93
N TYR A 80 -3.46 -0.85 -9.53
CA TYR A 80 -2.38 -0.67 -8.57
C TYR A 80 -2.87 0.03 -7.30
N VAL A 81 -2.52 -0.53 -6.14
CA VAL A 81 -2.95 -0.02 -4.84
C VAL A 81 -1.74 0.19 -3.93
N LEU A 82 -1.74 1.33 -3.26
CA LEU A 82 -0.86 1.64 -2.13
C LEU A 82 -1.69 1.61 -0.85
N ILE A 83 -1.18 0.90 0.16
CA ILE A 83 -1.83 0.73 1.45
C ILE A 83 -0.93 1.26 2.56
N LEU A 84 -1.51 2.13 3.38
CA LEU A 84 -0.87 2.68 4.57
C LEU A 84 -1.69 2.32 5.81
N ALA A 85 -1.06 2.31 6.97
CA ALA A 85 -1.71 2.17 8.27
C ALA A 85 -1.66 3.49 9.02
N GLU A 86 -2.81 4.00 9.43
CA GLU A 86 -2.93 5.22 10.21
C GLU A 86 -2.86 4.91 11.71
N LYS A 87 -1.97 5.62 12.41
CA LYS A 87 -1.86 5.66 13.87
C LYS A 87 -2.03 7.12 14.34
N PRO A 88 -2.13 7.39 15.66
CA PRO A 88 -2.36 8.75 16.15
C PRO A 88 -1.33 9.78 15.66
N LYS A 89 -0.03 9.44 15.67
CA LYS A 89 1.07 10.36 15.32
C LYS A 89 1.72 10.09 13.96
N ILE A 90 1.54 8.89 13.42
CA ILE A 90 2.26 8.43 12.23
C ILE A 90 1.31 7.77 11.24
N VAL A 91 1.72 7.75 9.99
CA VAL A 91 1.16 6.90 8.94
C VAL A 91 2.29 5.99 8.47
N SER A 92 2.08 4.67 8.49
CA SER A 92 3.11 3.70 8.10
C SER A 92 2.80 3.10 6.75
N LEU A 93 3.79 3.04 5.85
CA LEU A 93 3.72 2.21 4.65
C LEU A 93 3.54 0.75 5.03
N VAL A 94 2.49 0.11 4.51
CA VAL A 94 2.24 -1.32 4.72
C VAL A 94 2.76 -2.09 3.52
N THR A 95 2.26 -1.77 2.33
CA THR A 95 2.65 -2.40 1.07
C THR A 95 2.11 -1.58 -0.11
N ALA A 96 2.59 -1.89 -1.31
CA ALA A 96 2.04 -1.41 -2.56
C ALA A 96 2.17 -2.49 -3.62
N PHE A 97 1.13 -2.72 -4.43
CA PHE A 97 1.12 -3.82 -5.38
C PHE A 97 0.10 -3.65 -6.51
N TYR A 98 0.32 -4.37 -7.61
CA TYR A 98 -0.66 -4.54 -8.68
C TYR A 98 -1.57 -5.74 -8.38
N ILE A 99 -2.84 -5.63 -8.76
CA ILE A 99 -3.90 -6.61 -8.53
C ILE A 99 -3.94 -7.54 -9.73
N ASP A 100 -3.55 -8.79 -9.54
CA ASP A 100 -3.60 -9.85 -10.55
C ASP A 100 -4.55 -11.00 -10.21
N GLN A 101 -5.22 -10.92 -9.06
CA GLN A 101 -6.15 -11.94 -8.59
C GLN A 101 -7.55 -11.34 -8.43
N THR A 102 -8.55 -12.01 -9.01
CA THR A 102 -9.95 -11.55 -9.02
C THR A 102 -10.52 -11.42 -7.61
N TRP A 103 -10.11 -12.28 -6.67
CA TRP A 103 -10.58 -12.19 -5.28
C TRP A 103 -10.03 -10.93 -4.58
N THR A 104 -8.77 -10.55 -4.83
CA THR A 104 -8.17 -9.32 -4.29
C THR A 104 -8.88 -8.08 -4.81
N LEU A 105 -9.25 -8.08 -6.09
CA LEU A 105 -10.07 -7.02 -6.68
C LEU A 105 -11.41 -6.87 -5.95
N LYS A 106 -12.18 -7.96 -5.86
CA LYS A 106 -13.50 -7.97 -5.19
C LYS A 106 -13.40 -7.52 -3.72
N ASP A 107 -12.35 -7.93 -3.03
CA ASP A 107 -12.10 -7.59 -1.63
C ASP A 107 -11.80 -6.08 -1.47
N LEU A 108 -11.02 -5.49 -2.37
CA LEU A 108 -10.78 -4.04 -2.41
C LEU A 108 -12.06 -3.25 -2.75
N GLU A 109 -12.86 -3.69 -3.71
CA GLU A 109 -14.15 -3.06 -4.03
C GLU A 109 -15.11 -3.08 -2.83
N LYS A 110 -15.13 -4.20 -2.08
CA LYS A 110 -15.93 -4.32 -0.86
C LYS A 110 -15.45 -3.37 0.23
N ARG A 111 -14.13 -3.21 0.43
CA ARG A 111 -13.57 -2.23 1.37
C ARG A 111 -13.88 -0.80 0.96
N GLU A 112 -13.72 -0.47 -0.32
CA GLU A 112 -14.00 0.87 -0.85
C GLU A 112 -15.47 1.25 -0.63
N LYS A 113 -16.41 0.35 -0.94
CA LYS A 113 -17.86 0.58 -0.72
C LYS A 113 -18.23 0.83 0.74
N LYS A 114 -17.48 0.24 1.68
CA LYS A 114 -17.71 0.38 3.13
C LYS A 114 -16.84 1.46 3.78
N GLY A 115 -15.81 1.89 3.07
CA GLY A 115 -14.83 2.85 3.54
C GLY A 115 -15.33 4.28 3.46
N ILE A 116 -14.54 5.19 4.01
CA ILE A 116 -14.81 6.62 3.99
C ILE A 116 -13.82 7.27 3.04
N ALA A 117 -14.33 7.87 1.96
CA ALA A 117 -13.52 8.61 0.99
C ALA A 117 -12.89 9.87 1.61
N PHE A 118 -11.71 10.27 1.11
CA PHE A 118 -11.00 11.48 1.58
C PHE A 118 -10.13 12.13 0.51
#